data_AF-A0A661TAN1-F1
#
_entry.id   AF-A0A661TAN1-F1
#
_cell.length_a   1.000
_cell.length_b   1.000
_cell.length_c   1.000
_cell.angle_alpha   90.00
_cell.angle_beta   90.00
_cell.angle_gamma   90.00
#
_symmetry.space_group_name_H-M   'P 1'
#
loop_
_entity.id
_entity.type
_entity.pdbx_description
1 polymer ?
#
loop_
_entity_poly.entity_id
_entity_poly.type
_entity_poly.pdbx_seq_one_letter_code
_entity_poly.pdbx_strand_id
1 'polypeptide(L)' 'MPGDFILLFVLLILSGFFSSSETALFSIGRAKARFLSKEPGKANQLILKMKEDPHKLLTTILIGNNLVNIGA' A
#
# COMPACT_ATOMS: atom_id res chain seq x y z
N MET A 1 -17.37 4.80 -21.69
CA MET A 1 -16.64 4.07 -22.77
C MET A 1 -16.04 2.81 -22.16
N PRO A 2 -15.64 1.76 -22.91
CA PRO A 2 -15.08 0.53 -22.32
C PRO A 2 -13.81 0.74 -21.45
N GLY A 3 -13.16 1.90 -21.51
CA GLY A 3 -11.99 2.26 -20.70
C GLY A 3 -12.26 2.40 -19.20
N ASP A 4 -13.47 2.81 -18.81
CA ASP A 4 -13.84 3.04 -17.40
C ASP A 4 -13.75 1.75 -16.57
N PHE A 5 -14.16 0.63 -17.19
CA PHE A 5 -14.12 -0.71 -16.59
C PHE A 5 -12.71 -1.27 -16.48
N ILE A 6 -11.85 -1.05 -17.49
CA ILE A 6 -10.45 -1.49 -17.47
C ILE A 6 -9.71 -0.85 -16.31
N LEU A 7 -9.95 0.44 -16.12
CA LEU A 7 -9.26 1.17 -15.09
C LEU A 7 -9.85 0.91 -13.68
N LEU A 8 -11.17 0.77 -13.54
CA LEU A 8 -11.76 0.26 -12.30
C LEU A 8 -11.13 -1.09 -11.89
N PHE A 9 -10.91 -1.98 -12.85
CA PHE A 9 -10.27 -3.27 -12.62
C PHE A 9 -8.82 -3.13 -12.14
N VAL A 10 -8.04 -2.21 -12.74
CA VAL A 10 -6.67 -1.91 -12.30
C VAL A 10 -6.66 -1.31 -10.88
N LEU A 11 -7.55 -0.37 -10.58
CA LEU A 11 -7.68 0.20 -9.23
C LEU A 11 -8.07 -0.86 -8.20
N LEU A 12 -8.93 -1.80 -8.55
CA LEU A 12 -9.36 -2.88 -7.65
C LEU A 12 -8.18 -3.80 -7.28
N ILE A 13 -7.35 -4.17 -8.27
CA ILE A 13 -6.15 -4.99 -8.01
C ILE A 13 -5.13 -4.22 -7.17
N LEU A 14 -4.89 -2.93 -7.46
CA LEU A 14 -3.99 -2.12 -6.64
C LEU A 14 -4.51 -1.98 -5.20
N SER A 15 -5.81 -1.71 -5.03
CA SER A 15 -6.44 -1.62 -3.71
C SER A 15 -6.31 -2.93 -2.92
N GLY A 16 -6.56 -4.08 -3.56
CA GLY A 16 -6.39 -5.40 -2.96
C GLY A 16 -4.93 -5.69 -2.57
N PHE A 17 -3.97 -5.38 -3.45
CA PHE A 17 -2.55 -5.53 -3.18
C PHE A 17 -2.11 -4.67 -1.98
N PHE A 18 -2.58 -3.43 -1.91
CA PHE A 18 -2.27 -2.53 -0.80
C PHE A 18 -2.94 -2.94 0.52
N SER A 19 -4.20 -3.37 0.49
CA SER A 19 -4.90 -3.91 1.66
C SER A 19 -4.24 -5.19 2.21
N SER A 20 -3.76 -6.08 1.32
CA SER A 20 -3.00 -7.26 1.72
C SER A 20 -1.62 -6.92 2.31
N SER A 21 -0.94 -5.93 1.72
CA SER A 21 0.37 -5.45 2.21
C SER A 21 0.23 -4.78 3.58
N GLU A 22 -0.82 -3.99 3.77
CA GLU A 22 -1.18 -3.41 5.07
C GLU A 22 -1.47 -4.50 6.09
N THR A 23 -2.33 -5.47 5.77
CA THR A 23 -2.68 -6.58 6.65
C THR A 23 -1.44 -7.39 7.06
N ALA A 24 -0.54 -7.69 6.13
CA ALA A 24 0.73 -8.38 6.41
C ALA A 24 1.65 -7.56 7.33
N LEU A 25 1.70 -6.25 7.12
CA LEU A 25 2.53 -5.32 7.89
C LEU A 25 1.99 -5.08 9.31
N PHE A 26 0.66 -5.05 9.47
CA PHE A 26 -0.01 -4.91 10.76
C PHE A 26 -0.08 -6.23 11.53
N SER A 27 -0.10 -7.37 10.84
CA SER A 27 -0.01 -8.72 11.42
C SER A 27 1.26 -8.91 12.25
N ILE A 28 2.38 -8.33 11.82
CA ILE A 28 3.61 -8.31 12.62
C ILE A 28 3.44 -7.32 13.77
N GLY A 29 3.44 -7.75 15.03
CA GLY A 29 3.36 -6.85 16.19
C GLY A 29 4.48 -5.78 16.24
N ARG A 30 4.21 -4.59 16.81
CA ARG A 30 5.21 -3.48 16.88
C ARG A 30 6.51 -3.89 17.58
N ALA A 31 6.42 -4.71 18.63
CA ALA A 31 7.60 -5.24 19.33
C ALA A 31 8.45 -6.14 18.41
N LYS A 32 7.80 -6.99 17.61
CA LYS A 32 8.47 -7.89 16.66
C LYS A 32 9.09 -7.12 15.49
N ALA A 33 8.41 -6.09 14.97
CA ALA A 33 8.95 -5.21 13.95
C ALA A 33 10.20 -4.44 14.44
N ARG A 34 10.20 -3.93 15.68
CA ARG A 34 11.38 -3.30 16.30
C ARG A 34 12.53 -4.27 16.55
N PHE A 35 12.22 -5.54 16.80
CA PHE A 35 13.23 -6.58 16.97
C PHE A 35 13.87 -6.90 15.62
N LEU A 36 13.05 -7.13 14.59
CA LEU A 36 13.50 -7.34 13.21
C LEU A 36 14.33 -6.16 12.68
N SER A 37 13.97 -4.91 12.99
CA SER A 37 14.73 -3.74 12.54
C SER A 37 16.14 -3.64 13.14
N LYS A 38 16.41 -4.36 14.24
CA LYS A 38 17.74 -4.48 14.85
C LYS A 38 18.60 -5.55 14.17
N GLU A 39 17.99 -6.48 13.43
CA GLU A 39 18.74 -7.44 12.62
C GLU A 39 19.34 -6.76 11.37
N PRO A 40 20.54 -7.16 10.94
CA PRO A 40 21.17 -6.63 9.75
C PRO A 40 20.35 -7.01 8.50
N GLY A 41 19.67 -6.01 7.93
CA GLY A 41 18.88 -6.19 6.71
C GLY A 41 18.12 -4.92 6.34
N LYS A 42 18.35 -4.41 5.13
CA LYS A 42 17.65 -3.20 4.63
C LYS A 42 16.13 -3.39 4.59
N ALA A 43 15.67 -4.61 4.30
CA ALA A 43 14.26 -4.97 4.30
C ALA A 43 13.62 -4.82 5.69
N ASN A 44 14.33 -5.15 6.76
CA ASN A 44 13.78 -5.12 8.12
C ASN A 44 13.57 -3.68 8.63
N GLN A 45 14.47 -2.77 8.28
CA GLN A 45 14.29 -1.33 8.54
C GLN A 45 13.14 -0.76 7.71
N LEU A 46 12.96 -1.25 6.47
CA LEU A 46 11.86 -0.85 5.60
C LEU A 46 10.51 -1.27 6.18
N ILE A 47 10.38 -2.48 6.73
CA ILE A 47 9.17 -2.98 7.39
C ILE A 47 8.76 -2.04 8.54
N LEU A 48 9.71 -1.59 9.37
CA LEU A 48 9.41 -0.65 10.45
C LEU A 48 8.92 0.70 9.90
N LYS A 49 9.62 1.24 8.88
CA LYS A 49 9.26 2.52 8.24
C LYS A 49 7.89 2.48 7.55
N MET A 50 7.58 1.40 6.84
CA MET A 50 6.31 1.21 6.17
C MET A 50 5.16 1.11 7.19
N LYS A 51 5.44 0.52 8.36
CA LYS A 51 4.43 0.39 9.42
C LYS A 51 4.06 1.74 10.06
N GLU A 52 4.94 2.72 9.95
CA GLU A 52 4.70 4.08 10.46
C GLU A 52 3.89 4.96 9.49
N ASP A 53 3.88 4.65 8.19
CA ASP A 53 3.24 5.50 7.17
C ASP A 53 2.45 4.69 6.11
N PRO A 54 1.22 4.25 6.43
CA PRO A 54 0.29 3.68 5.45
C PRO A 54 -0.33 4.74 4.52
N HIS A 55 -0.06 6.03 4.77
CA HIS A 55 -0.76 7.16 4.14
C HIS A 55 -0.50 7.21 2.63
N LYS A 56 0.71 6.82 2.19
CA LYS A 56 1.07 6.72 0.77
C LYS A 56 0.12 5.86 -0.04
N LEU A 57 -0.42 4.78 0.54
CA LEU A 57 -1.32 3.87 -0.16
C LEU A 57 -2.66 4.52 -0.46
N LEU A 58 -3.25 5.16 0.56
CA LEU A 58 -4.48 5.94 0.39
C LEU A 58 -4.29 7.06 -0.63
N THR A 59 -3.15 7.77 -0.57
CA THR A 59 -2.85 8.86 -1.49
C THR A 59 -2.74 8.35 -2.93
N THR A 60 -2.11 7.19 -3.18
CA THR A 60 -2.02 6.62 -4.54
C THR A 60 -3.39 6.23 -5.09
N ILE A 61 -4.27 5.64 -4.27
CA ILE A 61 -5.64 5.28 -4.69
C ILE A 61 -6.45 6.54 -5.00
N LEU A 62 -6.36 7.57 -4.15
CA LEU A 62 -7.09 8.83 -4.32
C LEU A 62 -6.62 9.62 -5.54
N ILE A 63 -5.31 9.63 -5.82
CA ILE A 63 -4.73 10.24 -7.02
C ILE A 63 -5.14 9.46 -8.26
N GLY A 64 -5.08 8.13 -8.24
CA GLY A 64 -5.48 7.29 -9.37
C GLY A 64 -6.94 7.48 -9.75
N ASN A 65 -7.83 7.55 -8.75
CA ASN A 65 -9.25 7.84 -8.96
C ASN A 65 -9.47 9.25 -9.54
N ASN A 66 -8.77 10.26 -9.01
CA ASN A 66 -8.85 11.63 -9.53
C ASN A 66 -8.34 11.78 -10.97
N LEU A 67 -7.21 11.15 -11.30
CA LEU A 67 -6.59 11.23 -12.63
C LEU A 67 -7.54 10.72 -13.72
N VAL A 68 -8.32 9.71 -13.37
CA VAL A 68 -9.29 9.04 -14.23
C VAL A 68 -10.52 9.90 -14.42
N ASN A 69 -11.04 10.42 -13.31
CA ASN A 69 -12.22 11.26 -13.34
C ASN A 69 -11.96 12.59 -14.08
N ILE A 70 -10.71 13.04 -14.14
CA ILE A 70 -10.26 14.20 -14.93
C ILE A 70 -10.01 13.86 -16.41
N GLY A 71 -9.60 12.62 -16.71
CA GLY A 71 -9.36 12.17 -18.08
C GLY A 71 -10.59 11.61 -18.80
N ALA A 72 -11.70 11.45 -18.08
CA ALA A 72 -13.01 11.02 -18.58
C ALA A 72 -13.88 12.21 -19.02
#